data_AF-A0A374TAB5-F1
#
_entry.id   AF-A0A374TAB5-F1
#
_cell.length_a   1.000
_cell.length_b   1.000
_cell.length_c   1.000
_cell.angle_alpha   90.00
_cell.angle_beta   90.00
_cell.angle_gamma   90.00
#
_symmetry.space_group_name_H-M   'P 1'
#
loop_
_entity.id
_entity.type
_entity.pdbx_description
1 polymer ?
#
loop_
_entity_poly.entity_id
_entity_poly.type
_entity_poly.pdbx_seq_one_letter_code
_entity_poly.pdbx_strand_id
1 'polypeptide(L)'
;MNKEDRNSFRKEIIGKLEEQWAKSNSPEDDLFYYHPSEDKIVLSHALFWVMTQNIKGKVGKEKYLLLLRQYQEEMLEAYLTESEDFKDLLHYCNVMYNALPVILRSMYDFRINLDARKLAAITIVAGGYGGDMPEDQAYDLLDDIDFYYNKVKCRKIEKLLPVLSKLVIEEQKLL
;
A
#
# COMPACT_ATOMS: atom_id res chain seq x y z
N MET A 1 -9.75 11.83 -20.52
CA MET A 1 -8.55 12.54 -20.03
C MET A 1 -7.35 11.88 -20.68
N ASN A 2 -6.49 12.63 -21.35
CA ASN A 2 -5.27 12.06 -21.97
C ASN A 2 -4.23 11.73 -20.86
N LYS A 3 -3.11 11.08 -21.21
CA LYS A 3 -2.07 10.69 -20.22
C LYS A 3 -1.51 11.90 -19.48
N GLU A 4 -1.24 13.00 -20.19
CA GLU A 4 -0.64 14.22 -19.64
C GLU A 4 -1.57 14.92 -18.64
N ASP A 5 -2.85 15.11 -19.01
CA ASP A 5 -3.88 15.67 -18.14
C ASP A 5 -4.04 14.84 -16.87
N ARG A 6 -4.01 13.50 -17.02
CA ARG A 6 -4.11 12.57 -15.88
C ARG A 6 -2.92 12.72 -14.95
N ASN A 7 -1.70 12.76 -15.50
CA ASN A 7 -0.48 12.89 -14.71
C ASN A 7 -0.42 14.25 -14.01
N SER A 8 -0.81 15.33 -14.69
CA SER A 8 -0.94 16.66 -14.10
C SER A 8 -1.93 16.68 -12.93
N PHE A 9 -3.12 16.10 -13.14
CA PHE A 9 -4.13 16.00 -12.09
C PHE A 9 -3.65 15.16 -10.89
N ARG A 10 -2.98 14.02 -11.13
CA ARG A 10 -2.37 13.20 -10.07
C ARG A 10 -1.39 14.02 -9.24
N LYS A 11 -0.47 14.69 -9.91
CA LYS A 11 0.56 15.52 -9.27
C LYS A 11 -0.05 16.63 -8.41
N GLU A 12 -1.10 17.29 -8.88
CA GLU A 12 -1.80 18.33 -8.10
C GLU A 12 -2.45 17.77 -6.83
N ILE A 13 -3.17 16.64 -6.94
CA ILE A 13 -3.85 16.03 -5.79
C ILE A 13 -2.86 15.48 -4.77
N ILE A 14 -1.82 14.78 -5.25
CA ILE A 14 -0.78 14.23 -4.38
C ILE A 14 0.00 15.35 -3.69
N GLY A 15 0.40 16.40 -4.42
CA GLY A 15 1.10 17.53 -3.81
C GLY A 15 0.32 18.19 -2.67
N LYS A 16 -1.01 18.32 -2.80
CA LYS A 16 -1.87 18.83 -1.71
C LYS A 16 -1.90 17.88 -0.50
N LEU A 17 -1.92 16.57 -0.72
CA LEU A 17 -1.86 15.58 0.37
C LEU A 17 -0.51 15.65 1.09
N GLU A 18 0.58 15.76 0.35
CA GLU A 18 1.93 15.92 0.91
C GLU A 18 2.08 17.20 1.73
N GLU A 19 1.67 18.34 1.18
CA GLU A 19 1.70 19.63 1.88
C GLU A 19 0.88 19.59 3.17
N GLN A 20 -0.25 18.89 3.17
CA GLN A 20 -1.08 18.72 4.36
C GLN A 20 -0.42 17.79 5.38
N TRP A 21 0.18 16.69 4.93
CA TRP A 21 0.87 15.73 5.79
C TRP A 21 2.10 16.36 6.46
N ALA A 22 2.91 17.11 5.71
CA ALA A 22 4.13 17.78 6.20
C ALA A 22 3.88 18.87 7.25
N LYS A 23 2.64 19.36 7.43
CA LYS A 23 2.31 20.34 8.48
C LYS A 23 2.37 19.79 9.90
N SER A 24 2.28 18.48 10.05
CA SER A 24 2.19 17.84 11.38
C SER A 24 3.04 16.58 11.51
N ASN A 25 3.83 16.25 10.48
CA ASN A 25 4.69 15.08 10.44
C ASN A 25 6.09 15.48 9.96
N SER A 26 7.08 14.81 10.52
CA SER A 26 8.49 14.85 10.14
C SER A 26 8.80 13.71 9.16
N PRO A 27 9.94 13.75 8.44
CA PRO A 27 10.35 12.63 7.58
C PRO A 27 10.38 11.29 8.31
N GLU A 28 10.77 11.28 9.59
CA GLU A 28 10.85 10.08 10.43
C GLU A 28 9.47 9.46 10.74
N ASP A 29 8.39 10.22 10.55
CA ASP A 29 7.00 9.74 10.68
C ASP A 29 6.51 9.02 9.41
N ASP A 30 7.28 9.03 8.31
CA ASP A 30 6.99 8.24 7.11
C ASP A 30 7.10 6.74 7.43
N LEU A 31 6.06 5.97 7.08
CA LEU A 31 6.00 4.53 7.34
C LEU A 31 7.14 3.75 6.69
N PHE A 32 7.75 4.31 5.65
CA PHE A 32 8.84 3.71 4.90
C PHE A 32 10.20 4.32 5.18
N TYR A 33 10.31 5.30 6.11
CA TYR A 33 11.55 6.01 6.38
C TYR A 33 12.73 5.09 6.70
N TYR A 34 12.48 4.01 7.45
CA TYR A 34 13.50 3.07 7.89
C TYR A 34 13.61 1.82 7.00
N HIS A 35 12.90 1.77 5.86
CA HIS A 35 13.01 0.64 4.95
C HIS A 35 14.41 0.59 4.31
N PRO A 36 15.03 -0.59 4.22
CA PRO A 36 16.43 -0.68 3.82
C PRO A 36 16.64 -0.51 2.30
N SER A 37 15.58 -0.60 1.48
CA SER A 37 15.66 -0.39 0.03
C SER A 37 14.30 -0.06 -0.59
N GLU A 38 14.32 0.47 -1.82
CA GLU A 38 13.12 0.72 -2.65
C GLU A 38 12.33 -0.57 -2.90
N ASP A 39 13.02 -1.68 -3.17
CA ASP A 39 12.41 -3.00 -3.36
C ASP A 39 11.56 -3.45 -2.16
N LYS A 40 11.99 -3.11 -0.93
CA LYS A 40 11.25 -3.44 0.29
C LYS A 40 9.98 -2.59 0.43
N ILE A 41 10.01 -1.37 -0.09
CA ILE A 41 8.84 -0.49 -0.15
C ILE A 41 7.85 -1.06 -1.19
N VAL A 42 8.34 -1.45 -2.37
CA VAL A 42 7.53 -2.13 -3.41
C VAL A 42 6.89 -3.40 -2.84
N LEU A 43 7.64 -4.23 -2.11
CA LEU A 43 7.13 -5.43 -1.46
C LEU A 43 6.02 -5.10 -0.45
N SER A 44 6.21 -4.04 0.36
CA SER A 44 5.20 -3.59 1.33
C SER A 44 3.89 -3.19 0.63
N HIS A 45 3.98 -2.52 -0.52
CA HIS A 45 2.81 -2.22 -1.34
C HIS A 45 2.19 -3.46 -1.97
N ALA A 46 2.98 -4.40 -2.48
CA ALA A 46 2.47 -5.66 -3.04
C ALA A 46 1.73 -6.48 -1.99
N LEU A 47 2.29 -6.60 -0.78
CA LEU A 47 1.65 -7.24 0.38
C LEU A 47 0.30 -6.60 0.68
N PHE A 48 0.26 -5.27 0.84
CA PHE A 48 -0.97 -4.55 1.11
C PHE A 48 -2.00 -4.73 -0.02
N TRP A 49 -1.57 -4.61 -1.27
CA TRP A 49 -2.45 -4.73 -2.43
C TRP A 49 -3.13 -6.09 -2.47
N VAL A 50 -2.38 -7.18 -2.25
CA VAL A 50 -2.92 -8.55 -2.16
C VAL A 50 -3.84 -8.72 -0.95
N MET A 51 -3.41 -8.28 0.24
CA MET A 51 -4.16 -8.44 1.49
C MET A 51 -5.50 -7.69 1.48
N THR A 52 -5.59 -6.60 0.74
CA THR A 52 -6.80 -5.77 0.66
C THR A 52 -7.78 -6.16 -0.46
N GLN A 53 -7.43 -7.13 -1.33
CA GLN A 53 -8.31 -7.54 -2.45
C GLN A 53 -9.70 -8.01 -1.98
N ASN A 54 -9.76 -8.63 -0.81
CA ASN A 54 -10.96 -9.23 -0.25
C ASN A 54 -11.69 -8.36 0.78
N ILE A 55 -11.29 -7.10 0.98
CA ILE A 55 -12.03 -6.18 1.85
C ILE A 55 -13.35 -5.82 1.17
N LYS A 56 -14.46 -6.05 1.89
CA LYS A 56 -15.83 -5.82 1.41
C LYS A 56 -16.48 -4.65 2.17
N GLY A 57 -17.77 -4.45 1.94
CA GLY A 57 -18.57 -3.49 2.70
C GLY A 57 -18.27 -2.03 2.36
N LYS A 58 -18.57 -1.13 3.30
CA LYS A 58 -18.38 0.32 3.14
C LYS A 58 -16.90 0.68 3.03
N VAL A 59 -16.06 0.10 3.89
CA VAL A 59 -14.60 0.35 3.93
C VAL A 59 -13.95 -0.03 2.60
N GLY A 60 -14.30 -1.20 2.04
CA GLY A 60 -13.81 -1.63 0.73
C GLY A 60 -14.22 -0.75 -0.45
N LYS A 61 -15.20 0.14 -0.26
CA LYS A 61 -15.72 1.07 -1.28
C LYS A 61 -15.24 2.50 -1.06
N GLU A 62 -14.43 2.76 -0.04
CA GLU A 62 -13.87 4.09 0.19
C GLU A 62 -13.01 4.50 -1.01
N LYS A 63 -13.29 5.69 -1.55
CA LYS A 63 -12.63 6.18 -2.78
C LYS A 63 -11.11 6.20 -2.63
N TYR A 64 -10.63 6.56 -1.45
CA TYR A 64 -9.21 6.60 -1.14
C TYR A 64 -8.54 5.23 -1.25
N LEU A 65 -9.15 4.19 -0.68
CA LEU A 65 -8.64 2.83 -0.76
C LEU A 65 -8.65 2.30 -2.19
N LEU A 66 -9.73 2.55 -2.93
CA LEU A 66 -9.83 2.14 -4.33
C LEU A 66 -8.76 2.82 -5.19
N LEU A 67 -8.50 4.11 -4.95
CA LEU A 67 -7.48 4.86 -5.67
C LEU A 67 -6.06 4.39 -5.32
N LEU A 68 -5.77 4.15 -4.03
CA LEU A 68 -4.49 3.59 -3.61
C LEU A 68 -4.24 2.22 -4.26
N ARG A 69 -5.24 1.34 -4.25
CA ARG A 69 -5.12 0.02 -4.89
C ARG A 69 -4.89 0.11 -6.39
N GLN A 70 -5.52 1.08 -7.06
CA GLN A 70 -5.30 1.34 -8.47
C GLN A 70 -3.86 1.81 -8.72
N TYR A 71 -3.36 2.78 -7.95
CA TYR A 71 -1.98 3.26 -8.11
C TYR A 71 -0.95 2.18 -7.79
N GLN A 72 -1.21 1.32 -6.80
CA GLN A 72 -0.36 0.18 -6.50
C GLN A 72 -0.33 -0.84 -7.64
N GLU A 73 -1.48 -1.13 -8.26
CA GLU A 73 -1.51 -2.00 -9.44
C GLU A 73 -0.70 -1.36 -10.59
N GLU A 74 -0.95 -0.09 -10.93
CA GLU A 74 -0.18 0.63 -11.96
C GLU A 74 1.32 0.71 -11.64
N MET A 75 1.68 0.91 -10.36
CA MET A 75 3.07 0.94 -9.88
C MET A 75 3.74 -0.42 -10.05
N LEU A 76 3.06 -1.52 -9.71
CA LEU A 76 3.60 -2.87 -9.89
C LEU A 76 3.76 -3.20 -11.39
N GLU A 77 2.83 -2.77 -12.24
CA GLU A 77 2.99 -2.90 -13.69
C GLU A 77 4.22 -2.14 -14.20
N ALA A 78 4.41 -0.90 -13.72
CA ALA A 78 5.56 -0.07 -14.06
C ALA A 78 6.87 -0.67 -13.55
N TYR A 79 6.88 -1.26 -12.35
CA TYR A 79 8.03 -1.97 -11.79
C TYR A 79 8.44 -3.16 -12.66
N LEU A 80 7.48 -4.01 -13.04
CA LEU A 80 7.73 -5.20 -13.88
C LEU A 80 8.19 -4.87 -15.30
N THR A 81 7.79 -3.71 -15.82
CA THR A 81 8.09 -3.29 -17.20
C THR A 81 9.25 -2.30 -17.28
N GLU A 82 9.90 -2.02 -16.16
CA GLU A 82 10.98 -1.01 -16.04
C GLU A 82 10.55 0.36 -16.62
N SER A 83 9.28 0.71 -16.42
CA SER A 83 8.71 1.95 -16.95
C SER A 83 9.30 3.19 -16.27
N GLU A 84 9.53 4.24 -17.05
CA GLU A 84 9.94 5.55 -16.53
C GLU A 84 8.93 6.16 -15.54
N ASP A 85 7.65 5.77 -15.64
CA ASP A 85 6.57 6.25 -14.76
C ASP A 85 6.67 5.64 -13.33
N PHE A 86 7.50 4.61 -13.12
CA PHE A 86 7.57 3.86 -11.86
C PHE A 86 7.83 4.76 -10.64
N LYS A 87 8.81 5.66 -10.74
CA LYS A 87 9.20 6.53 -9.61
C LYS A 87 8.07 7.44 -9.17
N ASP A 88 7.35 8.03 -10.12
CA ASP A 88 6.20 8.89 -9.83
C ASP A 88 5.05 8.07 -9.23
N LEU A 89 4.79 6.87 -9.75
CA LEU A 89 3.74 5.98 -9.24
C LEU A 89 4.05 5.46 -7.84
N LEU A 90 5.30 5.09 -7.56
CA LEU A 90 5.75 4.70 -6.23
C LEU A 90 5.60 5.86 -5.25
N HIS A 91 6.03 7.07 -5.65
CA HIS A 91 5.85 8.28 -4.84
C HIS A 91 4.37 8.50 -4.49
N TYR A 92 3.48 8.40 -5.47
CA TYR A 92 2.03 8.55 -5.24
C TYR A 92 1.49 7.48 -4.29
N CYS A 93 1.97 6.23 -4.41
CA CYS A 93 1.61 5.16 -3.49
C CYS A 93 2.09 5.47 -2.07
N ASN A 94 3.34 5.90 -1.88
CA ASN A 94 3.91 6.22 -0.56
C ASN A 94 3.11 7.30 0.16
N VAL A 95 2.86 8.43 -0.51
CA VAL A 95 2.08 9.55 0.06
C VAL A 95 0.69 9.07 0.48
N MET A 96 0.02 8.32 -0.39
CA MET A 96 -1.30 7.82 -0.09
C MET A 96 -1.28 6.77 1.04
N TYR A 97 -0.24 5.96 1.13
CA TYR A 97 -0.11 4.97 2.17
C TYR A 97 0.09 5.64 3.54
N ASN A 98 0.94 6.66 3.62
CA ASN A 98 1.23 7.42 4.84
C ASN A 98 0.00 8.14 5.41
N ALA A 99 -0.88 8.67 4.55
CA ALA A 99 -2.10 9.30 5.02
C ALA A 99 -3.22 8.29 5.38
N LEU A 100 -3.13 7.02 4.98
CA LEU A 100 -4.19 6.02 5.18
C LEU A 100 -4.55 5.80 6.67
N PRO A 101 -3.61 5.57 7.62
CA PRO A 101 -3.95 5.38 9.02
C PRO A 101 -4.69 6.57 9.63
N VAL A 102 -4.27 7.79 9.30
CA VAL A 102 -4.86 9.04 9.77
C VAL A 102 -6.30 9.18 9.25
N ILE A 103 -6.49 8.93 7.96
CA ILE A 103 -7.80 8.93 7.32
C ILE A 103 -8.74 7.90 7.97
N LEU A 104 -8.27 6.67 8.20
CA LEU A 104 -9.11 5.64 8.82
C LEU A 104 -9.51 5.99 10.26
N ARG A 105 -8.57 6.48 11.07
CA ARG A 105 -8.85 6.89 12.47
C ARG A 105 -9.80 8.08 12.56
N SER A 106 -9.77 8.99 11.58
CA SER A 106 -10.68 10.15 11.56
C SER A 106 -12.11 9.79 11.11
N MET A 107 -12.27 8.77 10.27
CA MET A 107 -13.58 8.40 9.70
C MET A 107 -14.31 7.29 10.47
N TYR A 108 -13.59 6.48 11.27
CA TYR A 108 -14.13 5.27 11.86
C TYR A 108 -13.73 5.11 13.34
N ASP A 109 -14.69 4.70 14.17
CA ASP A 109 -14.39 4.14 15.50
C ASP A 109 -14.03 2.66 15.35
N PHE A 110 -12.76 2.31 15.59
CA PHE A 110 -12.23 0.96 15.42
C PHE A 110 -12.81 -0.06 16.42
N ARG A 111 -13.38 0.39 17.54
CA ARG A 111 -14.07 -0.49 18.49
C ARG A 111 -15.37 -1.04 17.93
N ILE A 112 -15.98 -0.30 17.01
CA ILE A 112 -17.27 -0.62 16.39
C ILE A 112 -17.06 -1.15 14.98
N ASN A 113 -16.21 -0.49 14.20
CA ASN A 113 -15.99 -0.82 12.79
C ASN A 113 -14.82 -1.79 12.61
N LEU A 114 -15.14 -3.09 12.63
CA LEU A 114 -14.16 -4.16 12.52
C LEU A 114 -13.44 -4.20 11.18
N ASP A 115 -14.10 -3.81 10.08
CA ASP A 115 -13.50 -3.75 8.75
C ASP A 115 -12.45 -2.64 8.65
N ALA A 116 -12.73 -1.47 9.22
CA ALA A 116 -11.79 -0.34 9.25
C ALA A 116 -10.60 -0.67 10.16
N ARG A 117 -10.86 -1.29 11.33
CA ARG A 117 -9.79 -1.78 12.20
C ARG A 117 -8.93 -2.84 11.51
N LYS A 118 -9.54 -3.76 10.77
CA LYS A 118 -8.82 -4.77 9.98
C LYS A 118 -7.96 -4.12 8.91
N LEU A 119 -8.48 -3.14 8.18
CA LEU A 119 -7.71 -2.43 7.17
C LEU A 119 -6.53 -1.67 7.78
N ALA A 120 -6.72 -0.99 8.92
CA ALA A 120 -5.63 -0.32 9.63
C ALA A 120 -4.54 -1.31 10.08
N ALA A 121 -4.93 -2.47 10.60
CA ALA A 121 -3.98 -3.53 10.94
C ALA A 121 -3.24 -4.08 9.71
N ILE A 122 -3.92 -4.22 8.56
CA ILE A 122 -3.28 -4.60 7.29
C ILE A 122 -2.23 -3.56 6.88
N THR A 123 -2.50 -2.27 7.04
CA THR A 123 -1.54 -1.19 6.74
C THR A 123 -0.26 -1.35 7.57
N ILE A 124 -0.37 -1.61 8.87
CA ILE A 124 0.78 -1.79 9.76
C ILE A 124 1.54 -3.07 9.40
N VAL A 125 0.83 -4.19 9.26
CA VAL A 125 1.44 -5.49 8.97
C VAL A 125 2.14 -5.48 7.62
N ALA A 126 1.51 -4.96 6.56
CA ALA A 126 2.13 -4.96 5.23
C ALA A 126 3.35 -4.02 5.16
N GLY A 127 3.27 -2.84 5.80
CA GLY A 127 4.39 -1.91 5.91
C GLY A 127 5.59 -2.51 6.65
N GLY A 128 5.37 -3.04 7.86
CA GLY A 128 6.44 -3.64 8.67
C GLY A 128 6.97 -4.94 8.08
N TYR A 129 6.09 -5.88 7.72
CA TYR A 129 6.50 -7.21 7.23
C TYR A 129 7.32 -7.13 5.94
N GLY A 130 7.01 -6.17 5.04
CA GLY A 130 7.81 -5.95 3.83
C GLY A 130 9.21 -5.40 4.13
N GLY A 131 9.34 -4.50 5.12
CA GLY A 131 10.61 -3.91 5.54
C GLY A 131 11.49 -4.88 6.33
N ASP A 132 10.90 -5.61 7.29
CA ASP A 132 11.59 -6.48 8.23
C ASP A 132 11.98 -7.86 7.64
N MET A 133 11.37 -8.23 6.51
CA MET A 133 11.62 -9.52 5.88
C MET A 133 13.11 -9.67 5.53
N PRO A 134 13.73 -10.85 5.71
CA PRO A 134 15.05 -11.14 5.17
C PRO A 134 15.17 -10.85 3.67
N GLU A 135 16.35 -10.45 3.22
CA GLU A 135 16.59 -10.04 1.83
C GLU A 135 16.30 -11.16 0.81
N ASP A 136 16.79 -12.36 1.08
CA ASP A 136 16.55 -13.56 0.27
C ASP A 136 15.05 -13.88 0.12
N GLN A 137 14.30 -13.81 1.22
CA GLN A 137 12.86 -14.06 1.20
C GLN A 137 12.10 -12.93 0.46
N ALA A 138 12.52 -11.68 0.63
CA ALA A 138 11.89 -10.56 -0.06
C ALA A 138 12.08 -10.64 -1.57
N TYR A 139 13.29 -10.94 -2.03
CA TYR A 139 13.55 -11.15 -3.46
C TYR A 139 12.81 -12.37 -4.00
N ASP A 140 12.71 -13.46 -3.26
CA ASP A 140 11.90 -14.62 -3.67
C ASP A 140 10.41 -14.26 -3.91
N LEU A 141 9.87 -13.29 -3.17
CA LEU A 141 8.50 -12.79 -3.34
C LEU A 141 8.39 -11.77 -4.48
N LEU A 142 9.35 -10.86 -4.61
CA LEU A 142 9.39 -9.86 -5.68
C LEU A 142 9.55 -10.51 -7.06
N ASP A 143 10.44 -11.52 -7.16
CA ASP A 143 10.68 -12.28 -8.39
C ASP A 143 9.46 -13.11 -8.84
N ASP A 144 8.50 -13.37 -7.95
CA ASP A 144 7.24 -14.07 -8.27
C ASP A 144 6.14 -13.11 -8.77
N ILE A 145 6.34 -11.79 -8.65
CA ILE A 145 5.41 -10.81 -9.20
C ILE A 145 5.49 -10.90 -10.73
N ASP A 146 4.37 -11.19 -11.38
CA ASP A 146 4.31 -11.42 -12.83
C ASP A 146 2.92 -11.07 -13.37
N PHE A 147 2.78 -11.05 -14.69
CA PHE A 147 1.51 -10.90 -15.38
C PHE A 147 0.80 -12.24 -15.60
N TYR A 148 -0.50 -12.27 -15.32
CA TYR A 148 -1.39 -13.35 -15.75
C TYR A 148 -2.63 -12.75 -16.42
N TYR A 149 -2.80 -13.02 -17.71
CA TYR A 149 -3.82 -12.37 -18.55
C TYR A 149 -3.79 -10.83 -18.45
N ASN A 150 -2.59 -10.24 -18.59
CA ASN A 150 -2.34 -8.79 -18.51
C ASN A 150 -2.77 -8.15 -17.18
N LYS A 151 -2.71 -8.91 -16.09
CA LYS A 151 -2.93 -8.41 -14.74
C LYS A 151 -1.81 -8.85 -13.83
N VAL A 152 -1.36 -7.95 -12.96
CA VAL A 152 -0.37 -8.27 -11.94
C VAL A 152 -0.88 -9.41 -11.04
N LYS A 153 0.00 -10.36 -10.77
CA LYS A 153 -0.18 -11.49 -9.86
C LYS A 153 1.02 -11.65 -8.96
N CYS A 154 0.78 -11.94 -7.70
CA CYS A 154 1.81 -12.18 -6.68
C CYS A 154 1.47 -13.51 -5.97
N ARG A 155 1.67 -14.64 -6.64
CA ARG A 155 1.15 -15.94 -6.22
C ARG A 155 1.75 -16.41 -4.90
N LYS A 156 3.03 -16.14 -4.64
CA LYS A 156 3.68 -16.45 -3.38
C LYS A 156 3.14 -15.58 -2.25
N ILE A 157 2.87 -14.30 -2.50
CA ILE A 157 2.20 -13.43 -1.53
C ILE A 157 0.78 -13.95 -1.25
N GLU A 158 0.02 -14.35 -2.28
CA GLU A 158 -1.30 -14.98 -2.13
C GLU A 158 -1.22 -16.25 -1.24
N LYS A 159 -0.18 -17.07 -1.39
CA LYS A 159 0.06 -18.25 -0.53
C LYS A 159 0.43 -17.87 0.92
N LEU A 160 0.98 -16.69 1.15
CA LEU A 160 1.30 -16.17 2.50
C LEU A 160 0.08 -15.59 3.23
N LEU A 161 -1.05 -15.40 2.55
CA LEU A 161 -2.27 -14.82 3.16
C LEU A 161 -2.68 -15.47 4.49
N PRO A 162 -2.60 -16.79 4.70
CA PRO A 162 -2.92 -17.39 6.01
C PRO A 162 -1.98 -16.93 7.14
N VAL A 163 -0.70 -16.73 6.85
CA VAL A 163 0.30 -16.23 7.82
C VAL A 163 0.06 -14.75 8.09
N LEU A 164 -0.05 -13.95 7.03
CA LEU A 164 -0.33 -12.51 7.11
C LEU A 164 -1.65 -12.24 7.86
N SER A 165 -2.68 -13.07 7.66
CA SER A 165 -3.95 -12.95 8.37
C SER A 165 -3.82 -13.15 9.87
N LYS A 166 -2.91 -14.03 10.33
CA LYS A 166 -2.64 -14.21 11.77
C LYS A 166 -1.97 -12.96 12.35
N LEU A 167 -0.99 -12.40 11.65
CA LEU A 167 -0.34 -11.15 12.06
C LEU A 167 -1.34 -10.00 12.16
N VAL A 168 -2.24 -9.89 11.18
CA VAL A 168 -3.33 -8.90 11.21
C VAL A 168 -4.22 -9.08 12.43
N ILE A 169 -4.59 -10.32 12.79
CA ILE A 169 -5.42 -10.58 13.97
C ILE A 169 -4.71 -10.15 15.26
N GLU A 170 -3.40 -10.39 15.39
CA GLU A 170 -2.63 -9.93 16.55
C GLU A 170 -2.55 -8.41 16.59
N GLU A 171 -2.27 -7.77 15.45
CA GLU A 171 -2.20 -6.31 15.35
C GLU A 171 -3.55 -5.65 15.67
N GLN A 172 -4.68 -6.25 15.26
CA GLN A 172 -6.01 -5.75 15.61
C GLN A 172 -6.30 -5.72 17.11
N LYS A 173 -5.56 -6.45 17.96
CA LYS A 173 -5.71 -6.40 19.42
C LYS A 173 -5.07 -5.16 20.02
N LEU A 174 -4.17 -4.51 19.29
CA LEU A 174 -3.47 -3.28 19.68
C LEU A 174 -4.22 -2.01 19.24
N LEU A 175 -5.27 -2.15 18.41
CA LEU A 175 -6.08 -1.08 17.82
C LEU A 175 -7.50 -0.99 18.41
#